data_AF-A0A182T416-F1
#
_entry.id   AF-A0A182T416-F1
#
_cell.length_a   1.000
_cell.length_b   1.000
_cell.length_c   1.000
_cell.angle_alpha   90.00
_cell.angle_beta   90.00
_cell.angle_gamma   90.00
#
_symmetry.space_group_name_H-M   'P 1'
#
loop_
_entity.id
_entity.type
_entity.pdbx_description
1 polymer ?
#
loop_
_entity_poly.entity_id
_entity_poly.type
_entity_poly.pdbx_seq_one_letter_code
_entity_poly.pdbx_strand_id
1 'polypeptide(L)'
;MLMTVDVVKYFELSMASLRIVLIVSIVCISAITLAAGARKQSEVISDICSSSFTEGQYDSRDVYYRRVRDPNKHISARLVRYFRFGGILQAISEETEIPRDNLVTGGASQFQDQSSGLGQAVHAAHIIRVGSINSKLGKKNQSLNRALQNYIGHTQNVLRAANAWHGVGGDIDKYQSNQLGVLATVDFGSTLETNDRRTVETLITDFRNIIDKYVRDGTHTSDEKKILDADKVIVYCVVPLMLHEEGKAGYDMVKSGEFVTKYDK
;
A
#
# COMPACT_ATOMS: atom_id res chain seq x y z
N MET A 1 -2.42 76.69 11.07
CA MET A 1 -3.39 76.08 10.12
C MET A 1 -2.60 75.18 9.17
N LEU A 2 -2.37 73.90 9.54
CA LEU A 2 -1.80 72.81 8.72
C LEU A 2 -1.47 71.61 9.65
N MET A 3 -2.48 71.00 10.29
CA MET A 3 -2.29 69.71 10.98
C MET A 3 -3.51 68.77 10.92
N THR A 4 -4.61 69.19 10.29
CA THR A 4 -5.85 68.40 10.24
C THR A 4 -6.04 67.58 8.97
N VAL A 5 -5.31 67.86 7.89
CA VAL A 5 -5.52 67.20 6.59
C VAL A 5 -4.77 65.86 6.48
N ASP A 6 -3.58 65.74 7.09
CA ASP A 6 -2.76 64.51 6.98
C ASP A 6 -3.25 63.37 7.88
N VAL A 7 -3.85 63.69 9.03
CA VAL A 7 -4.39 62.67 9.95
C VAL A 7 -5.64 62.00 9.35
N VAL A 8 -6.48 62.75 8.65
CA VAL A 8 -7.69 62.21 8.00
C VAL A 8 -7.33 61.28 6.85
N LYS A 9 -6.35 61.65 6.01
CA LYS A 9 -5.85 60.76 4.94
C LYS A 9 -5.24 59.47 5.47
N TYR A 10 -4.46 59.54 6.55
CA TYR A 10 -3.89 58.35 7.19
C TYR A 10 -4.95 57.42 7.78
N PHE A 11 -6.02 57.98 8.35
CA PHE A 11 -7.15 57.21 8.87
C PHE A 11 -7.97 56.54 7.76
N GLU A 12 -8.21 57.24 6.64
CA GLU A 12 -8.92 56.67 5.49
C GLU A 12 -8.12 55.57 4.78
N LEU A 13 -6.80 55.75 4.63
CA LEU A 13 -5.90 54.71 4.11
C LEU A 13 -5.87 53.47 5.02
N SER A 14 -5.78 53.68 6.34
CA SER A 14 -5.83 52.60 7.34
C SER A 14 -7.14 51.80 7.29
N MET A 15 -8.28 52.49 7.19
CA MET A 15 -9.60 51.86 7.11
C MET A 15 -9.83 51.16 5.77
N ALA A 16 -9.31 51.69 4.66
CA ALA A 16 -9.35 51.03 3.35
C ALA A 16 -8.49 49.76 3.34
N SER A 17 -7.28 49.79 3.91
CA SER A 17 -6.42 48.62 4.07
C SER A 17 -7.05 47.56 4.97
N LEU A 18 -7.69 47.94 6.09
CA LEU A 18 -8.41 47.01 6.97
C LEU A 18 -9.60 46.35 6.27
N ARG A 19 -10.35 47.11 5.46
CA ARG A 19 -11.46 46.58 4.66
C ARG A 19 -10.98 45.60 3.59
N ILE A 20 -9.87 45.87 2.93
CA ILE A 20 -9.27 44.96 1.94
C ILE A 20 -8.83 43.66 2.61
N VAL A 21 -8.16 43.73 3.77
CA VAL A 21 -7.73 42.54 4.52
C VAL A 21 -8.94 41.71 4.99
N LEU A 22 -10.01 42.36 5.46
CA LEU A 22 -11.24 41.68 5.86
C LEU A 22 -11.95 41.02 4.67
N ILE A 23 -12.03 41.68 3.52
CA ILE A 23 -12.63 41.12 2.30
C ILE A 23 -11.82 39.92 1.80
N VAL A 24 -10.49 40.02 1.75
CA VAL A 24 -9.61 38.89 1.37
C VAL A 24 -9.78 37.73 2.35
N SER A 25 -9.85 38.02 3.66
CA SER A 25 -10.04 36.99 4.69
C SER A 25 -11.40 36.29 4.56
N ILE A 26 -12.46 37.05 4.31
CA ILE A 26 -13.82 36.50 4.09
C ILE A 26 -13.85 35.67 2.80
N VAL A 27 -13.23 36.13 1.70
CA VAL A 27 -13.15 35.37 0.44
C VAL A 27 -12.34 34.08 0.63
N CYS A 28 -11.22 34.12 1.36
CA CYS A 28 -10.43 32.93 1.68
C CYS A 28 -11.22 31.93 2.55
N ILE A 29 -11.92 32.38 3.59
CA ILE A 29 -12.77 31.54 4.43
C ILE A 29 -13.94 30.96 3.62
N SER A 30 -14.53 31.74 2.72
CA SER A 30 -15.62 31.29 1.83
C SER A 30 -15.12 30.22 0.86
N ALA A 31 -13.93 30.39 0.28
CA ALA A 31 -13.30 29.40 -0.61
C ALA A 31 -12.94 28.11 0.13
N ILE A 32 -12.47 28.19 1.39
CA ILE A 32 -12.20 27.02 2.23
C ILE A 32 -13.50 26.29 2.57
N THR A 33 -14.58 27.02 2.88
CA THR A 33 -15.89 26.42 3.19
C THR A 33 -16.55 25.79 1.96
N LEU A 34 -16.43 26.40 0.78
CA LEU A 34 -16.85 25.82 -0.50
C LEU A 34 -16.05 24.57 -0.88
N ALA A 35 -14.74 24.56 -0.64
CA ALA A 35 -13.89 23.37 -0.83
C ALA A 35 -14.19 22.26 0.19
N ALA A 36 -14.60 22.63 1.41
CA ALA A 36 -15.04 21.68 2.45
C ALA A 36 -16.42 21.07 2.15
N GLY A 37 -17.33 21.80 1.49
CA GLY A 37 -18.66 21.32 1.10
C GLY A 37 -18.67 20.30 -0.05
N ALA A 38 -17.58 20.19 -0.82
CA ALA A 38 -17.42 19.21 -1.91
C ALA A 38 -16.67 17.93 -1.49
N ARG A 39 -16.34 17.78 -0.19
CA ARG A 39 -15.65 16.59 0.32
C ARG A 39 -16.63 15.41 0.38
N LYS A 40 -16.70 14.63 -0.70
CA LYS A 40 -17.36 13.31 -0.68
C LYS A 40 -16.74 12.46 0.43
N GLN A 41 -17.58 12.02 1.36
CA GLN A 41 -17.23 11.14 2.47
C GLN A 41 -16.67 9.83 1.92
N SER A 42 -15.52 9.38 2.42
CA SER A 42 -14.91 8.11 2.01
C SER A 42 -15.76 6.94 2.51
N GLU A 43 -16.09 6.02 1.62
CA GLU A 43 -16.77 4.77 1.97
C GLU A 43 -15.72 3.69 2.26
N VAL A 44 -15.85 3.01 3.40
CA VAL A 44 -15.01 1.84 3.72
C VAL A 44 -15.55 0.67 2.91
N ILE A 45 -14.79 0.23 1.89
CA ILE A 45 -15.25 -0.81 0.95
C ILE A 45 -14.52 -2.13 1.22
N SER A 46 -15.31 -3.18 1.45
CA SER A 46 -14.87 -4.54 1.77
C SER A 46 -14.43 -5.33 0.53
N ASP A 47 -13.39 -4.90 -0.16
CA ASP A 47 -12.82 -5.69 -1.28
C ASP A 47 -11.74 -6.62 -0.75
N ILE A 48 -11.81 -7.89 -1.12
CA ILE A 48 -10.91 -8.97 -0.68
C ILE A 48 -9.65 -9.02 -1.57
N CYS A 49 -9.74 -8.51 -2.81
CA CYS A 49 -8.67 -8.62 -3.78
C CYS A 49 -7.87 -7.32 -3.89
N SER A 50 -6.59 -7.36 -3.50
CA SER A 50 -5.63 -6.28 -3.72
C SER A 50 -5.19 -6.26 -5.18
N SER A 51 -6.05 -5.81 -6.09
CA SER A 51 -5.68 -5.58 -7.49
C SER A 51 -5.37 -4.11 -7.74
N SER A 52 -4.49 -3.80 -8.70
CA SER A 52 -4.38 -2.46 -9.28
C SER A 52 -5.73 -1.99 -9.84
N PHE A 53 -5.86 -0.69 -10.09
CA PHE A 53 -7.02 -0.13 -10.77
C PHE A 53 -7.22 -0.81 -12.14
N THR A 54 -8.42 -1.36 -12.35
CA THR A 54 -8.88 -1.87 -13.64
C THR A 54 -9.91 -0.90 -14.20
N GLU A 55 -9.69 -0.44 -15.43
CA GLU A 55 -10.63 0.43 -16.13
C GLU A 55 -11.96 -0.31 -16.35
N GLY A 56 -13.09 0.36 -16.06
CA GLY A 56 -14.44 -0.23 -16.14
C GLY A 56 -14.89 -1.04 -14.92
N GLN A 57 -14.00 -1.38 -13.98
CA GLN A 57 -14.39 -2.06 -12.72
C GLN A 57 -14.94 -1.08 -11.67
N TYR A 58 -14.61 0.21 -11.79
CA TYR A 58 -14.96 1.24 -10.81
C TYR A 58 -15.33 2.55 -11.50
N ASP A 59 -16.18 3.36 -10.86
CA ASP A 59 -16.72 4.62 -11.40
C ASP A 59 -15.62 5.59 -11.90
N SER A 60 -14.49 5.68 -11.19
CA SER A 60 -13.31 6.41 -11.65
C SER A 60 -12.05 6.01 -10.87
N ARG A 61 -10.89 6.35 -11.42
CA ARG A 61 -9.57 6.14 -10.78
C ARG A 61 -9.43 6.91 -9.46
N ASP A 62 -9.97 8.14 -9.39
CA ASP A 62 -9.99 8.95 -8.18
C ASP A 62 -10.88 8.34 -7.07
N VAL A 63 -12.03 7.78 -7.46
CA VAL A 63 -12.91 7.07 -6.52
C VAL A 63 -12.21 5.81 -5.99
N TYR A 64 -11.51 5.06 -6.85
CA TYR A 64 -10.74 3.88 -6.44
C TYR A 64 -9.68 4.21 -5.38
N TYR A 65 -8.89 5.28 -5.60
CA TYR A 65 -7.79 5.67 -4.72
C TYR A 65 -8.25 6.26 -3.38
N ARG A 66 -9.46 6.83 -3.29
CA ARG A 66 -10.00 7.38 -2.03
C ARG A 66 -10.56 6.33 -1.07
N ARG A 67 -10.59 5.05 -1.45
CA ARG A 67 -11.17 4.00 -0.62
C ARG A 67 -10.26 3.65 0.53
N VAL A 68 -10.79 3.75 1.74
CA VAL A 68 -10.14 3.20 2.93
C VAL A 68 -10.51 1.72 3.00
N ARG A 69 -9.51 0.85 2.97
CA ARG A 69 -9.72 -0.59 3.08
C ARG A 69 -10.04 -0.97 4.52
N ASP A 70 -10.89 -1.98 4.66
CA ASP A 70 -11.16 -2.61 5.94
C ASP A 70 -9.84 -3.08 6.56
N PRO A 71 -9.44 -2.53 7.73
CA PRO A 71 -8.24 -2.94 8.43
C PRO A 71 -8.16 -4.46 8.61
N ASN A 72 -9.31 -5.13 8.83
CA ASN A 72 -9.46 -6.58 9.06
C ASN A 72 -9.05 -7.46 7.87
N LYS A 73 -8.69 -6.86 6.73
CA LYS A 73 -8.28 -7.57 5.52
C LYS A 73 -6.91 -7.13 5.02
N HIS A 74 -6.31 -6.10 5.61
CA HIS A 74 -5.05 -5.58 5.14
C HIS A 74 -3.91 -6.56 5.44
N ILE A 75 -3.83 -7.09 6.66
CA ILE A 75 -2.75 -8.02 7.05
C ILE A 75 -2.81 -9.30 6.21
N SER A 76 -4.00 -9.87 6.05
CA SER A 76 -4.19 -11.06 5.20
C SER A 76 -3.87 -10.78 3.73
N ALA A 77 -4.26 -9.62 3.19
CA ALA A 77 -3.90 -9.21 1.82
C ALA A 77 -2.37 -9.10 1.63
N ARG A 78 -1.64 -8.64 2.65
CA ARG A 78 -0.16 -8.59 2.62
C ARG A 78 0.47 -9.97 2.54
N LEU A 79 -0.06 -10.95 3.28
CA LEU A 79 0.41 -12.33 3.21
C LEU A 79 0.16 -12.93 1.82
N VAL A 80 -1.08 -12.87 1.35
CA VAL A 80 -1.49 -13.43 0.05
C VAL A 80 -0.69 -12.81 -1.10
N ARG A 81 -0.60 -11.48 -1.12
CA ARG A 81 0.14 -10.76 -2.17
C ARG A 81 1.64 -11.07 -2.12
N TYR A 82 2.21 -11.37 -0.95
CA TYR A 82 3.62 -11.72 -0.82
C TYR A 82 3.95 -13.07 -1.46
N PHE A 83 3.07 -14.05 -1.36
CA PHE A 83 3.26 -15.32 -2.06
C PHE A 83 3.03 -15.19 -3.57
N ARG A 84 1.99 -14.45 -3.99
CA ARG A 84 1.79 -14.10 -5.40
C ARG A 84 3.01 -13.39 -6.01
N PHE A 85 3.63 -12.50 -5.25
CA PHE A 85 4.89 -11.85 -5.60
C PHE A 85 6.03 -12.84 -5.82
N GLY A 86 6.15 -13.87 -4.98
CA GLY A 86 7.16 -14.93 -5.14
C GLY A 86 7.06 -15.65 -6.50
N GLY A 87 5.85 -16.02 -6.93
CA GLY A 87 5.65 -16.63 -8.24
C GLY A 87 5.91 -15.68 -9.41
N ILE A 88 5.55 -14.40 -9.28
CA ILE A 88 5.92 -13.36 -10.25
C ILE A 88 7.45 -13.29 -10.41
N LEU A 89 8.20 -13.24 -9.30
CA LEU A 89 9.65 -13.20 -9.33
C LEU A 89 10.26 -14.45 -9.98
N GLN A 90 9.69 -15.63 -9.70
CA GLN A 90 10.11 -16.87 -10.37
C GLN A 90 9.98 -16.76 -11.90
N ALA A 91 8.79 -16.38 -12.40
CA ALA A 91 8.55 -16.32 -13.83
C ALA A 91 9.46 -15.28 -14.52
N ILE A 92 9.62 -14.10 -13.91
CA ILE A 92 10.54 -13.05 -14.41
C ILE A 92 11.98 -13.55 -14.44
N SER A 93 12.41 -14.30 -13.43
CA SER A 93 13.76 -14.86 -13.35
C SER A 93 14.03 -15.80 -14.51
N GLU A 94 13.08 -16.68 -14.80
CA GLU A 94 13.17 -17.63 -15.91
C GLU A 94 13.16 -16.93 -17.28
N GLU A 95 12.38 -15.87 -17.45
CA GLU A 95 12.32 -15.10 -18.71
C GLU A 95 13.57 -14.25 -18.97
N THR A 96 14.23 -13.79 -17.91
CA THR A 96 15.31 -12.79 -18.00
C THR A 96 16.68 -13.35 -17.64
N GLU A 97 16.74 -14.58 -17.13
CA GLU A 97 17.95 -15.23 -16.59
C GLU A 97 18.61 -14.45 -15.44
N ILE A 98 17.88 -13.51 -14.83
CA ILE A 98 18.31 -12.84 -13.60
C ILE A 98 17.93 -13.76 -12.45
N PRO A 99 18.85 -14.20 -11.58
CA PRO A 99 18.51 -15.07 -10.46
C PRO A 99 17.41 -14.48 -9.57
N ARG A 100 16.48 -15.32 -9.09
CA ARG A 100 15.30 -14.89 -8.32
C ARG A 100 15.66 -14.04 -7.10
N ASP A 101 16.66 -14.50 -6.35
CA ASP A 101 17.23 -13.86 -5.16
C ASP A 101 17.96 -12.54 -5.46
N ASN A 102 18.20 -12.24 -6.73
CA ASN A 102 18.87 -11.04 -7.22
C ASN A 102 17.93 -10.11 -8.01
N LEU A 103 16.66 -10.46 -8.21
CA LEU A 103 15.69 -9.61 -8.94
C LEU A 103 15.27 -8.39 -8.14
N VAL A 104 15.14 -8.53 -6.83
CA VAL A 104 14.78 -7.47 -5.90
C VAL A 104 15.64 -7.55 -4.65
N THR A 105 15.86 -6.42 -4.00
CA THR A 105 16.56 -6.37 -2.71
C THR A 105 15.58 -5.99 -1.60
N GLY A 106 15.79 -6.51 -0.38
CA GLY A 106 15.08 -6.01 0.80
C GLY A 106 15.47 -4.54 1.09
N GLY A 107 14.64 -3.82 1.86
CA GLY A 107 14.96 -2.46 2.28
C GLY A 107 13.76 -1.53 2.41
N ALA A 108 14.05 -0.22 2.43
CA ALA A 108 13.01 0.80 2.43
C ALA A 108 12.33 0.90 1.07
N SER A 109 10.99 0.88 1.04
CA SER A 109 10.25 0.96 -0.23
C SER A 109 10.58 2.24 -0.98
N GLN A 110 11.03 2.10 -2.22
CA GLN A 110 11.32 3.21 -3.13
C GLN A 110 10.16 3.51 -4.08
N PHE A 111 9.09 2.72 -4.02
CA PHE A 111 7.99 2.76 -4.97
C PHE A 111 6.67 3.01 -4.25
N GLN A 112 5.84 3.90 -4.78
CA GLN A 112 4.54 4.24 -4.21
C GLN A 112 3.62 4.74 -5.32
N ASP A 113 2.46 4.10 -5.47
CA ASP A 113 1.47 4.43 -6.51
C ASP A 113 0.53 5.58 -6.11
N GLN A 114 0.34 5.81 -4.81
CA GLN A 114 -0.50 6.90 -4.31
C GLN A 114 -0.06 7.39 -2.93
N SER A 115 -0.29 8.67 -2.65
CA SER A 115 -0.36 9.20 -1.28
C SER A 115 -1.77 9.08 -0.72
N SER A 116 -1.97 9.04 0.60
CA SER A 116 -3.32 8.89 1.13
C SER A 116 -4.23 10.06 0.83
N GLY A 117 -3.72 11.31 0.89
CA GLY A 117 -4.53 12.52 0.66
C GLY A 117 -5.69 12.73 1.65
N LEU A 118 -5.81 11.87 2.66
CA LEU A 118 -6.96 11.76 3.58
C LEU A 118 -6.63 12.22 5.01
N GLY A 119 -5.55 12.99 5.18
CA GLY A 119 -5.10 13.53 6.46
C GLY A 119 -4.30 12.53 7.31
N GLN A 120 -3.98 12.92 8.54
CA GLN A 120 -3.03 12.19 9.41
C GLN A 120 -3.54 10.86 9.97
N ALA A 121 -4.85 10.60 9.90
CA ALA A 121 -5.47 9.38 10.43
C ALA A 121 -5.40 8.19 9.45
N VAL A 122 -5.15 8.45 8.16
CA VAL A 122 -5.15 7.44 7.10
C VAL A 122 -3.80 7.41 6.41
N HIS A 123 -3.16 6.24 6.43
CA HIS A 123 -1.87 5.99 5.79
C HIS A 123 -2.07 5.28 4.46
N ALA A 124 -1.28 5.64 3.44
CA ALA A 124 -1.06 4.80 2.27
C ALA A 124 -0.02 3.73 2.66
N ALA A 125 -0.48 2.52 2.95
CA ALA A 125 0.33 1.41 3.41
C ALA A 125 0.74 0.51 2.25
N HIS A 126 2.04 0.23 2.15
CA HIS A 126 2.56 -0.75 1.20
C HIS A 126 2.03 -2.14 1.51
N ILE A 127 1.64 -2.87 0.45
CA ILE A 127 1.28 -4.28 0.60
C ILE A 127 2.51 -5.18 0.53
N ILE A 128 3.49 -4.78 -0.27
CA ILE A 128 4.78 -5.45 -0.45
C ILE A 128 5.89 -4.46 -0.13
N ARG A 129 6.82 -4.87 0.73
CA ARG A 129 8.02 -4.12 1.07
C ARG A 129 9.24 -4.70 0.35
N VAL A 130 9.76 -3.97 -0.63
CA VAL A 130 11.05 -4.25 -1.28
C VAL A 130 11.83 -2.94 -1.46
N GLY A 131 13.14 -3.02 -1.35
CA GLY A 131 14.05 -1.88 -1.45
C GLY A 131 14.24 -1.39 -2.88
N SER A 132 14.69 -2.27 -3.77
CA SER A 132 14.98 -1.92 -5.17
C SER A 132 14.75 -3.09 -6.11
N ILE A 133 14.60 -2.78 -7.40
CA ILE A 133 14.56 -3.76 -8.50
C ILE A 133 15.94 -3.79 -9.17
N ASN A 134 16.41 -4.96 -9.57
CA ASN A 134 17.64 -5.12 -10.32
C ASN A 134 17.62 -4.30 -11.62
N SER A 135 18.53 -3.35 -11.75
CA SER A 135 18.61 -2.46 -12.93
C SER A 135 18.80 -3.20 -14.26
N LYS A 136 19.29 -4.45 -14.25
CA LYS A 136 19.37 -5.28 -15.45
C LYS A 136 18.00 -5.65 -16.01
N LEU A 137 16.96 -5.72 -15.18
CA LEU A 137 15.60 -6.03 -15.62
C LEU A 137 15.11 -4.95 -16.60
N GLY A 138 15.24 -3.67 -16.25
CA GLY A 138 14.87 -2.57 -17.14
C GLY A 138 15.62 -2.54 -18.47
N LYS A 139 16.87 -3.06 -18.50
CA LYS A 139 17.66 -3.19 -19.74
C LYS A 139 17.20 -4.37 -20.62
N LYS A 140 16.76 -5.46 -20.00
CA LYS A 140 16.28 -6.67 -20.70
C LYS A 140 14.83 -6.53 -21.16
N ASN A 141 13.97 -5.98 -20.30
CA ASN A 141 12.55 -5.80 -20.58
C ASN A 141 12.00 -4.62 -19.76
N GLN A 142 11.86 -3.46 -20.41
CA GLN A 142 11.41 -2.22 -19.76
C GLN A 142 9.95 -2.30 -19.29
N SER A 143 9.07 -2.91 -20.08
CA SER A 143 7.66 -3.11 -19.74
C SER A 143 7.50 -4.00 -18.51
N LEU A 144 8.25 -5.10 -18.44
CA LEU A 144 8.25 -5.98 -17.28
C LEU A 144 8.81 -5.29 -16.03
N ASN A 145 9.86 -4.47 -16.18
CA ASN A 145 10.38 -3.66 -15.09
C ASN A 145 9.33 -2.69 -14.53
N ARG A 146 8.62 -1.97 -15.42
CA ARG A 146 7.58 -1.01 -15.01
C ARG A 146 6.36 -1.72 -14.41
N ALA A 147 5.94 -2.84 -14.97
CA ALA A 147 4.90 -3.70 -14.39
C ALA A 147 5.27 -4.17 -12.97
N LEU A 148 6.52 -4.64 -12.77
CA LEU A 148 7.01 -5.04 -11.45
C LEU A 148 7.05 -3.86 -10.49
N GLN A 149 7.56 -2.70 -10.92
CA GLN A 149 7.60 -1.47 -10.14
C GLN A 149 6.20 -1.02 -9.68
N ASN A 150 5.22 -1.07 -10.57
CA ASN A 150 3.84 -0.70 -10.26
C ASN A 150 3.18 -1.75 -9.33
N TYR A 151 3.49 -3.03 -9.50
CA TYR A 151 2.97 -4.09 -8.63
C TYR A 151 3.47 -3.95 -7.19
N ILE A 152 4.77 -3.73 -6.99
CA ILE A 152 5.38 -3.56 -5.65
C ILE A 152 5.07 -2.20 -5.04
N GLY A 153 4.93 -1.16 -5.86
CA GLY A 153 4.60 0.19 -5.41
C GLY A 153 3.16 0.34 -4.95
N HIS A 154 2.33 -0.70 -5.07
CA HIS A 154 0.94 -0.62 -4.68
C HIS A 154 0.75 -0.39 -3.18
N THR A 155 -0.04 0.64 -2.88
CA THR A 155 -0.42 1.01 -1.53
C THR A 155 -1.92 0.95 -1.34
N GLN A 156 -2.35 0.67 -0.11
CA GLN A 156 -3.75 0.74 0.32
C GLN A 156 -3.92 1.84 1.36
N ASN A 157 -4.99 2.62 1.25
CA ASN A 157 -5.37 3.53 2.32
C ASN A 157 -5.95 2.73 3.49
N VAL A 158 -5.28 2.81 4.64
CA VAL A 158 -5.65 2.10 5.87
C VAL A 158 -5.59 3.06 7.05
N LEU A 159 -6.30 2.72 8.12
CA LEU A 159 -6.18 3.47 9.38
C LEU A 159 -4.74 3.36 9.90
N ARG A 160 -4.23 4.46 10.46
CA ARG A 160 -2.85 4.57 10.97
C ARG A 160 -2.43 3.43 11.90
N ALA A 161 -3.34 2.97 12.75
CA ALA A 161 -3.10 1.84 13.66
C ALA A 161 -2.66 0.55 12.94
N ALA A 162 -3.24 0.27 11.78
CA ALA A 162 -2.93 -0.93 10.98
C ALA A 162 -1.60 -0.82 10.20
N ASN A 163 -1.00 0.38 10.13
CA ASN A 163 0.25 0.64 9.40
C ASN A 163 1.27 1.46 10.23
N ALA A 164 1.30 1.25 11.54
CA ALA A 164 2.32 1.87 12.39
C ALA A 164 3.68 1.17 12.16
N TRP A 165 4.73 1.96 11.90
CA TRP A 165 6.09 1.45 11.69
C TRP A 165 6.69 0.74 12.93
N HIS A 166 6.35 1.22 14.12
CA HIS A 166 6.71 0.55 15.38
C HIS A 166 5.63 -0.45 15.84
N GLY A 167 4.68 -0.79 14.96
CA GLY A 167 3.61 -1.75 15.20
C GLY A 167 3.65 -2.92 14.21
N VAL A 168 2.53 -3.65 14.13
CA VAL A 168 2.37 -4.85 13.30
C VAL A 168 2.79 -4.62 11.84
N GLY A 169 2.45 -3.47 11.27
CA GLY A 169 2.77 -3.15 9.87
C GLY A 169 4.27 -3.09 9.59
N GLY A 170 5.06 -2.53 10.52
CA GLY A 170 6.52 -2.43 10.37
C GLY A 170 7.25 -3.76 10.62
N ASP A 171 6.75 -4.61 11.51
CA ASP A 171 7.32 -5.95 11.67
C ASP A 171 6.99 -6.86 10.46
N ILE A 172 5.81 -6.70 9.84
CA ILE A 172 5.50 -7.35 8.56
C ILE A 172 6.40 -6.82 7.44
N ASP A 173 6.66 -5.50 7.36
CA ASP A 173 7.59 -4.92 6.38
C ASP A 173 8.99 -5.57 6.47
N LYS A 174 9.52 -5.67 7.69
CA LYS A 174 10.84 -6.30 7.95
C LYS A 174 10.82 -7.78 7.57
N TYR A 175 9.76 -8.50 7.96
CA TYR A 175 9.58 -9.90 7.61
C TYR A 175 9.62 -10.10 6.09
N GLN A 176 8.85 -9.31 5.34
CA GLN A 176 8.79 -9.41 3.88
C GLN A 176 10.17 -9.16 3.24
N SER A 177 10.93 -8.17 3.75
CA SER A 177 12.28 -7.89 3.25
C SER A 177 13.29 -8.99 3.59
N ASN A 178 13.23 -9.54 4.81
CA ASN A 178 14.19 -10.53 5.29
C ASN A 178 13.96 -11.91 4.68
N GLN A 179 12.72 -12.24 4.33
CA GLN A 179 12.35 -13.56 3.83
C GLN A 179 12.38 -13.69 2.29
N LEU A 180 12.81 -12.65 1.56
CA LEU A 180 12.89 -12.71 0.09
C LEU A 180 13.72 -13.89 -0.42
N GLY A 181 14.85 -14.17 0.23
CA GLY A 181 15.71 -15.30 -0.13
C GLY A 181 15.03 -16.65 0.08
N VAL A 182 14.26 -16.82 1.16
CA VAL A 182 13.51 -18.04 1.46
C VAL A 182 12.31 -18.18 0.52
N LEU A 183 11.58 -17.09 0.26
CA LEU A 183 10.48 -17.08 -0.71
C LEU A 183 10.96 -17.49 -2.11
N ALA A 184 12.17 -17.06 -2.51
CA ALA A 184 12.74 -17.38 -3.82
C ALA A 184 13.06 -18.88 -4.03
N THR A 185 13.17 -19.67 -2.96
CA THR A 185 13.44 -21.12 -3.06
C THR A 185 12.19 -21.94 -3.33
N VAL A 186 10.99 -21.37 -3.20
CA VAL A 186 9.73 -22.07 -3.44
C VAL A 186 9.51 -22.20 -4.95
N ASP A 187 9.21 -23.41 -5.44
CA ASP A 187 8.76 -23.61 -6.82
C ASP A 187 7.25 -23.44 -6.96
N PHE A 188 6.83 -22.35 -7.59
CA PHE A 188 5.43 -22.03 -7.90
C PHE A 188 5.00 -22.51 -9.30
N GLY A 189 5.94 -22.96 -10.14
CA GLY A 189 5.66 -23.47 -11.48
C GLY A 189 5.09 -24.88 -11.48
N SER A 190 5.41 -25.68 -10.46
CA SER A 190 5.00 -27.08 -10.30
C SER A 190 3.77 -27.24 -9.40
N THR A 191 3.46 -28.48 -9.04
CA THR A 191 2.61 -28.83 -7.90
C THR A 191 3.36 -28.60 -6.58
N LEU A 192 2.61 -28.42 -5.48
CA LEU A 192 3.19 -28.23 -4.16
C LEU A 192 3.86 -29.51 -3.64
N GLU A 193 5.17 -29.58 -3.75
CA GLU A 193 5.97 -30.70 -3.24
C GLU A 193 6.25 -30.59 -1.74
N THR A 194 6.75 -31.68 -1.13
CA THR A 194 6.95 -31.74 0.34
C THR A 194 7.92 -30.68 0.88
N ASN A 195 9.01 -30.38 0.14
CA ASN A 195 10.00 -29.39 0.57
C ASN A 195 9.46 -27.95 0.45
N ASP A 196 8.77 -27.65 -0.65
CA ASP A 196 8.08 -26.37 -0.83
C ASP A 196 7.00 -26.18 0.24
N ARG A 197 6.21 -27.23 0.52
CA ARG A 197 5.20 -27.23 1.58
C ARG A 197 5.80 -26.87 2.93
N ARG A 198 6.93 -27.46 3.32
CA ARG A 198 7.63 -27.14 4.58
C ARG A 198 8.12 -25.69 4.60
N THR A 199 8.61 -25.18 3.48
CA THR A 199 9.08 -23.80 3.35
C THR A 199 7.92 -22.82 3.50
N VAL A 200 6.81 -23.06 2.79
CA VAL A 200 5.58 -22.27 2.90
C VAL A 200 5.01 -22.32 4.33
N GLU A 201 4.98 -23.50 4.98
CA GLU A 201 4.56 -23.65 6.38
C GLU A 201 5.41 -22.82 7.34
N THR A 202 6.73 -22.80 7.12
CA THR A 202 7.66 -22.01 7.95
C THR A 202 7.39 -20.52 7.79
N LEU A 203 7.29 -20.04 6.55
CA LEU A 203 6.97 -18.64 6.24
C LEU A 203 5.63 -18.22 6.87
N ILE A 204 4.58 -19.03 6.73
CA ILE A 204 3.27 -18.75 7.34
C ILE A 204 3.37 -18.69 8.87
N THR A 205 4.11 -19.62 9.47
CA THR A 205 4.27 -19.70 10.93
C THR A 205 4.99 -18.45 11.47
N ASP A 206 6.05 -18.03 10.80
CA ASP A 206 6.78 -16.81 11.16
C ASP A 206 5.91 -15.56 11.01
N PHE A 207 5.10 -15.48 9.95
CA PHE A 207 4.15 -14.39 9.78
C PHE A 207 3.06 -14.38 10.88
N ARG A 208 2.53 -15.55 11.26
CA ARG A 208 1.57 -15.70 12.36
C ARG A 208 2.16 -15.25 13.70
N ASN A 209 3.43 -15.56 13.96
CA ASN A 209 4.12 -15.15 15.18
C ASN A 209 4.18 -13.62 15.35
N ILE A 210 4.26 -12.87 14.24
CA ILE A 210 4.17 -11.40 14.27
C ILE A 210 2.80 -10.98 14.78
N ILE A 211 1.72 -11.50 14.21
CA ILE A 211 0.35 -11.15 14.62
C ILE A 211 0.12 -11.54 16.08
N ASP A 212 0.52 -12.75 16.47
CA ASP A 212 0.39 -13.26 17.83
C ASP A 212 1.12 -12.42 18.87
N LYS A 213 2.27 -11.83 18.52
CA LYS A 213 2.97 -10.88 19.39
C LYS A 213 2.08 -9.67 19.67
N TYR A 214 1.48 -9.07 18.65
CA TYR A 214 0.68 -7.84 18.78
C TYR A 214 -0.70 -8.08 19.40
N VAL A 215 -1.32 -9.24 19.17
CA VAL A 215 -2.56 -9.64 19.86
C VAL A 215 -2.34 -9.79 21.37
N ARG A 216 -1.14 -10.22 21.79
CA ARG A 216 -0.80 -10.50 23.20
C ARG A 216 -0.17 -9.33 23.95
N ASP A 217 0.34 -8.31 23.27
CA ASP A 217 1.16 -7.27 23.91
C ASP A 217 0.40 -6.36 24.90
N GLY A 218 -0.94 -6.35 24.85
CA GLY A 218 -1.79 -5.60 25.78
C GLY A 218 -1.69 -4.08 25.64
N THR A 219 -0.98 -3.57 24.63
CA THR A 219 -0.77 -2.13 24.41
C THR A 219 -1.79 -1.49 23.46
N HIS A 220 -2.61 -2.31 22.82
CA HIS A 220 -3.59 -1.91 21.80
C HIS A 220 -4.93 -1.55 22.45
N THR A 221 -5.63 -0.56 21.90
CA THR A 221 -7.00 -0.21 22.31
C THR A 221 -7.97 -1.36 22.02
N SER A 222 -9.15 -1.33 22.64
CA SER A 222 -10.15 -2.39 22.45
C SER A 222 -10.57 -2.57 20.99
N ASP A 223 -10.60 -1.51 20.20
CA ASP A 223 -11.02 -1.58 18.79
C ASP A 223 -9.88 -2.05 17.89
N GLU A 224 -8.63 -1.64 18.17
CA GLU A 224 -7.44 -2.19 17.48
C GLU A 224 -7.28 -3.69 17.75
N LYS A 225 -7.56 -4.14 18.97
CA LYS A 225 -7.50 -5.55 19.33
C LYS A 225 -8.53 -6.39 18.58
N LYS A 226 -9.78 -5.90 18.43
CA LYS A 226 -10.82 -6.58 17.63
C LYS A 226 -10.37 -6.75 16.17
N ILE A 227 -9.70 -5.74 15.61
CA ILE A 227 -9.17 -5.79 14.24
C ILE A 227 -8.08 -6.86 14.13
N LEU A 228 -7.10 -6.83 15.04
CA LEU A 228 -6.02 -7.81 15.06
C LEU A 228 -6.51 -9.25 15.28
N ASP A 229 -7.53 -9.44 16.14
CA ASP A 229 -8.15 -10.74 16.37
C ASP A 229 -8.89 -11.25 15.10
N ALA A 230 -9.57 -10.37 14.36
CA ALA A 230 -10.20 -10.73 13.10
C ALA A 230 -9.17 -11.11 12.02
N ASP A 231 -8.11 -10.32 11.86
CA ASP A 231 -6.99 -10.64 10.96
C ASP A 231 -6.30 -11.95 11.33
N LYS A 232 -6.11 -12.19 12.64
CA LYS A 232 -5.55 -13.44 13.16
C LYS A 232 -6.40 -14.64 12.73
N VAL A 233 -7.71 -14.59 12.91
CA VAL A 233 -8.60 -15.69 12.48
C VAL A 233 -8.41 -15.98 10.98
N ILE A 234 -8.41 -14.95 10.14
CA ILE A 234 -8.24 -15.12 8.69
C ILE A 234 -6.88 -15.75 8.36
N VAL A 235 -5.79 -15.23 8.92
CA VAL A 235 -4.42 -15.74 8.65
C VAL A 235 -4.23 -17.17 9.17
N TYR A 236 -4.94 -17.57 10.23
CA TYR A 236 -4.92 -18.94 10.71
C TYR A 236 -5.75 -19.90 9.85
N CYS A 237 -6.77 -19.41 9.14
CA CYS A 237 -7.52 -20.20 8.16
C CYS A 237 -6.75 -20.42 6.84
N VAL A 238 -5.75 -19.59 6.53
CA VAL A 238 -4.91 -19.75 5.33
C VAL A 238 -4.02 -20.98 5.48
N VAL A 239 -4.12 -21.91 4.53
CA VAL A 239 -3.27 -23.13 4.49
C VAL A 239 -2.14 -22.99 3.47
N PRO A 240 -1.05 -23.77 3.58
CA PRO A 240 0.08 -23.72 2.65
C PRO A 240 -0.31 -23.87 1.17
N LEU A 241 -1.27 -24.75 0.89
CA LEU A 241 -1.77 -24.96 -0.47
C LEU A 241 -2.35 -23.68 -1.08
N MET A 242 -3.17 -22.94 -0.33
CA MET A 242 -3.78 -21.69 -0.81
C MET A 242 -2.71 -20.65 -1.17
N LEU A 243 -1.65 -20.53 -0.36
CA LEU A 243 -0.57 -19.57 -0.65
C LEU A 243 0.32 -20.02 -1.81
N HIS A 244 0.54 -21.33 -1.95
CA HIS A 244 1.23 -21.85 -3.12
C HIS A 244 0.42 -21.59 -4.40
N GLU A 245 -0.89 -21.81 -4.39
CA GLU A 245 -1.79 -21.50 -5.51
C GLU A 245 -1.79 -20.00 -5.85
N GLU A 246 -1.71 -19.13 -4.85
CA GLU A 246 -1.56 -17.68 -5.06
C GLU A 246 -0.22 -17.31 -5.72
N GLY A 247 0.86 -17.97 -5.31
CA GLY A 247 2.15 -17.89 -5.99
C GLY A 247 2.06 -18.38 -7.43
N LYS A 248 1.46 -19.55 -7.66
CA LYS A 248 1.24 -20.12 -9.00
C LYS A 248 0.45 -19.18 -9.90
N ALA A 249 -0.63 -18.56 -9.38
CA ALA A 249 -1.39 -17.56 -10.12
C ALA A 249 -0.54 -16.34 -10.51
N GLY A 250 0.39 -15.91 -9.65
CA GLY A 250 1.37 -14.88 -9.98
C GLY A 250 2.36 -15.30 -11.07
N TYR A 251 2.86 -16.54 -10.99
CA TYR A 251 3.74 -17.13 -11.99
C TYR A 251 3.06 -17.22 -13.37
N ASP A 252 1.86 -17.80 -13.43
CA ASP A 252 1.09 -17.99 -14.66
C ASP A 252 0.71 -16.65 -15.30
N MET A 253 0.42 -15.62 -14.50
CA MET A 253 0.10 -14.27 -14.97
C MET A 253 1.27 -13.62 -15.73
N VAL A 254 2.52 -13.89 -15.32
CA VAL A 254 3.70 -13.40 -16.05
C VAL A 254 3.88 -14.19 -17.34
N LYS A 255 3.84 -15.54 -17.25
CA LYS A 255 4.02 -16.43 -18.41
C LYS A 255 2.99 -16.20 -19.52
N SER A 256 1.77 -15.80 -19.17
CA SER A 256 0.70 -15.50 -20.13
C SER A 256 0.78 -14.08 -20.73
N GLY A 257 1.64 -13.21 -20.19
CA GLY A 257 1.72 -11.78 -20.55
C GLY A 257 0.62 -10.90 -19.93
N GLU A 258 -0.30 -11.48 -19.14
CA GLU A 258 -1.34 -10.72 -18.44
C GLU A 258 -0.71 -9.71 -17.45
N PHE A 259 0.41 -10.07 -16.82
CA PHE A 259 1.08 -9.23 -15.83
C PHE A 259 1.48 -7.87 -16.42
N VAL A 260 2.13 -7.88 -17.57
CA VAL A 260 2.52 -6.65 -18.28
C VAL A 260 1.27 -5.88 -18.70
N THR A 261 0.29 -6.54 -19.32
CA THR A 261 -0.98 -5.92 -19.73
C THR A 261 -1.69 -5.20 -18.57
N LYS A 262 -1.62 -5.77 -17.37
CA LYS A 262 -2.30 -5.27 -16.19
C LYS A 262 -1.55 -4.16 -15.47
N TYR A 263 -0.23 -4.27 -15.37
CA TYR A 263 0.58 -3.41 -14.50
C TYR A 263 1.55 -2.47 -15.24
N ASP A 264 1.79 -2.62 -16.55
CA ASP A 264 2.55 -1.66 -17.35
C ASP A 264 1.67 -0.46 -17.76
N LYS A 265 1.24 0.33 -16.78
CA LYS A 265 0.35 1.48 -16.93
C LYS A 265 0.89 2.74 -16.26
#